data_AF-A0A2M7YLP1-F1
#
_entry.id   AF-A0A2M7YLP1-F1
#
_cell.length_a   1.000
_cell.length_b   1.000
_cell.length_c   1.000
_cell.angle_alpha   90.00
_cell.angle_beta   90.00
_cell.angle_gamma   90.00
#
_symmetry.space_group_name_H-M   'P 1'
#
loop_
_entity.id
_entity.type
_entity.pdbx_description
1 polymer ?
#
loop_
_entity_poly.entity_id
_entity_poly.type
_entity_poly.pdbx_seq_one_letter_code
_entity_poly.pdbx_strand_id
1 'polypeptide(L)'
;APALGVILLSSLFFSGSFVLSKYIFLKQPFINGLIWTRLGAFLMAGLFLLFPPNRKLIFKKTKVLEKKTVGLFFLNKGFSATAFILLNYAIFLGSVSLVNALQGVQYVFLLLIGVFLSVKFPQIIKEQINKEAIFQKIAAIVFIGAGLAILAW
;
A
#
# COMPACT_ATOMS: atom_id res chain seq x y z
N ALA A 1 -6.70 -14.09 -20.46
CA ALA A 1 -8.12 -13.90 -20.15
C ALA A 1 -8.45 -13.94 -18.64
N PRO A 2 -8.11 -14.98 -17.85
CA PRO A 2 -8.55 -15.06 -16.44
C PRO A 2 -7.94 -13.97 -15.54
N ALA A 3 -6.74 -13.49 -15.86
CA ALA A 3 -6.07 -12.42 -15.10
C ALA A 3 -6.84 -11.08 -15.16
N LEU A 4 -7.43 -10.73 -16.30
CA LEU A 4 -8.17 -9.46 -16.46
C LEU A 4 -9.43 -9.44 -15.59
N GLY A 5 -10.15 -10.55 -15.51
CA GLY A 5 -11.34 -10.67 -14.66
C GLY A 5 -11.01 -10.52 -13.18
N VAL A 6 -9.90 -11.13 -12.71
CA VAL A 6 -9.44 -11.00 -11.33
C VAL A 6 -9.01 -9.56 -11.01
N ILE A 7 -8.35 -8.87 -11.95
CA ILE A 7 -7.95 -7.47 -11.78
C ILE A 7 -9.18 -6.57 -11.65
N LEU A 8 -10.15 -6.69 -12.57
CA LEU A 8 -11.37 -5.86 -12.54
C LEU A 8 -12.17 -6.08 -11.26
N LEU A 9 -12.34 -7.35 -10.86
CA LEU A 9 -13.02 -7.68 -9.62
C LEU A 9 -12.29 -7.10 -8.40
N SER A 10 -10.97 -7.27 -8.33
CA SER A 10 -10.18 -6.73 -7.21
C SER A 10 -10.28 -5.21 -7.12
N SER A 11 -10.16 -4.52 -8.26
CA SER A 11 -10.29 -3.05 -8.33
C SER A 11 -11.67 -2.57 -7.89
N LEU A 12 -12.74 -3.28 -8.26
CA LEU A 12 -14.11 -2.97 -7.85
C LEU A 12 -14.25 -3.06 -6.32
N PHE A 13 -13.80 -4.16 -5.71
CA PHE A 13 -13.83 -4.34 -4.25
C PHE A 13 -12.97 -3.29 -3.53
N PHE A 14 -11.81 -2.96 -4.09
CA PHE A 14 -10.91 -1.96 -3.50
C PHE A 14 -11.52 -0.56 -3.52
N SER A 15 -12.11 -0.15 -4.65
CA SER A 15 -12.82 1.11 -4.78
C SER A 15 -14.02 1.18 -3.82
N GLY A 16 -14.84 0.13 -3.77
CA GLY A 16 -15.96 0.03 -2.83
C GLY A 16 -15.52 0.15 -1.37
N SER A 17 -14.41 -0.49 -1.00
CA SER A 17 -13.83 -0.38 0.35
C SER A 17 -13.49 1.06 0.72
N PHE A 18 -12.94 1.85 -0.20
CA PHE A 18 -12.63 3.26 0.07
C PHE A 18 -13.87 4.13 0.25
N VAL A 19 -14.88 3.94 -0.61
CA VAL A 19 -16.14 4.68 -0.53
C VAL A 19 -16.84 4.38 0.80
N LEU A 20 -16.91 3.11 1.19
CA LEU A 20 -17.48 2.69 2.48
C LEU A 20 -16.68 3.23 3.66
N SER A 21 -15.34 3.24 3.58
CA SER A 21 -14.49 3.80 4.63
C SER A 21 -14.75 5.30 4.81
N LYS A 22 -14.89 6.06 3.72
CA LYS A 22 -15.26 7.48 3.82
C LYS A 22 -16.64 7.67 4.42
N TYR A 23 -17.61 6.82 4.05
CA TYR A 23 -18.94 6.87 4.64
C TYR A 23 -18.93 6.66 6.17
N ILE A 24 -18.11 5.73 6.66
CA ILE A 24 -17.91 5.53 8.10
C ILE A 24 -17.34 6.80 8.74
N PHE A 25 -16.31 7.39 8.13
CA PHE A 25 -15.66 8.60 8.62
C PHE A 25 -16.53 9.86 8.59
N LEU A 26 -17.57 9.90 7.76
CA LEU A 26 -18.57 10.98 7.77
C LEU A 26 -19.55 10.88 8.95
N LYS A 27 -19.75 9.68 9.50
CA LYS A 27 -20.75 9.42 10.54
C LYS A 27 -20.16 9.16 11.93
N GLN A 28 -18.86 8.90 12.00
CA GLN A 28 -18.19 8.46 13.23
C GLN A 28 -16.89 9.26 13.45
N PRO A 29 -16.50 9.50 14.71
CA PRO A 29 -15.18 10.01 15.02
C PRO A 29 -14.08 9.12 14.44
N PHE A 30 -12.96 9.73 14.04
CA PHE A 30 -11.86 9.04 13.37
C PHE A 30 -11.42 7.74 14.08
N ILE A 31 -11.20 7.80 15.40
CA ILE A 31 -10.76 6.64 16.19
C ILE A 31 -11.79 5.51 16.16
N ASN A 32 -13.08 5.82 16.29
CA ASN A 32 -14.13 4.82 16.25
C ASN A 32 -14.20 4.18 14.85
N GLY A 33 -14.20 5.00 13.79
CA GLY A 33 -14.18 4.51 12.42
C GLY A 33 -12.95 3.64 12.12
N LEU A 34 -11.78 4.04 12.60
CA LEU A 34 -10.54 3.28 12.45
C LEU A 34 -10.63 1.92 13.16
N ILE A 35 -11.14 1.87 14.40
CA ILE A 35 -11.32 0.63 15.15
C ILE A 35 -12.27 -0.32 14.41
N TRP A 36 -13.42 0.16 13.94
CA TRP A 36 -14.39 -0.66 13.21
C TRP A 36 -13.82 -1.26 11.93
N THR A 37 -13.10 -0.46 11.14
CA THR A 37 -12.45 -0.98 9.91
C THR A 37 -11.36 -2.00 10.22
N ARG A 38 -10.64 -1.86 11.35
CA ARG A 38 -9.62 -2.83 11.76
C ARG A 38 -10.22 -4.11 12.31
N LEU A 39 -11.29 -4.03 13.10
CA LEU A 39 -12.01 -5.21 13.57
C LEU A 39 -12.56 -6.03 12.40
N GLY A 40 -13.16 -5.37 11.40
CA GLY A 40 -13.62 -6.05 10.18
C GLY A 40 -12.47 -6.75 9.43
N ALA A 41 -11.33 -6.07 9.26
CA ALA A 41 -10.15 -6.66 8.62
C ALA A 41 -9.58 -7.86 9.43
N PHE A 42 -9.57 -7.75 10.76
CA PHE A 42 -9.13 -8.83 11.65
C PHE A 42 -10.05 -10.05 11.55
N LEU A 43 -11.36 -9.85 11.58
CA LEU A 43 -12.35 -10.92 11.40
C LEU A 43 -12.20 -11.60 10.03
N MET A 44 -12.05 -10.81 8.96
CA MET A 44 -11.84 -11.35 7.61
C MET A 44 -10.55 -12.17 7.52
N ALA A 45 -9.45 -11.68 8.09
CA ALA A 45 -8.20 -12.45 8.18
C ALA A 45 -8.36 -13.74 9.00
N GLY A 46 -9.16 -13.71 10.06
CA GLY A 46 -9.56 -14.88 10.84
C GLY A 46 -10.34 -15.91 10.02
N LEU A 47 -11.25 -15.48 9.14
CA LEU A 47 -11.96 -16.37 8.23
C LEU A 47 -11.03 -17.08 7.26
N PHE A 48 -9.98 -16.40 6.77
CA PHE A 48 -8.95 -17.06 5.94
C PHE A 48 -8.21 -18.18 6.67
N LEU A 49 -8.13 -18.14 8.00
CA LEU A 49 -7.60 -19.25 8.80
C LEU A 49 -8.55 -20.45 8.80
N LEU A 50 -9.84 -20.35 8.49
CA LEU A 50 -10.74 -21.52 8.46
C LEU A 50 -10.38 -22.50 7.33
N PHE A 51 -9.70 -22.03 6.29
CA PHE A 51 -9.27 -22.87 5.16
C PHE A 51 -8.06 -23.74 5.54
N PRO A 52 -8.17 -25.09 5.48
CA PRO A 52 -7.09 -26.00 5.88
C PRO A 52 -5.74 -25.81 5.15
N PRO A 53 -5.71 -25.50 3.84
CA PRO A 53 -4.45 -25.20 3.14
C PRO A 53 -3.72 -23.99 3.74
N ASN A 54 -4.45 -22.94 4.12
CA ASN A 54 -3.89 -21.71 4.66
C ASN A 54 -3.28 -21.95 6.04
N ARG A 55 -3.95 -22.74 6.91
CA ARG A 55 -3.40 -23.13 8.22
C ARG A 55 -2.05 -23.81 8.08
N LYS A 56 -1.97 -24.83 7.22
CA LYS A 56 -0.73 -25.60 7.02
C LYS A 56 0.41 -24.71 6.52
N LEU A 57 0.15 -23.77 5.61
CA LEU A 57 1.16 -22.84 5.08
C LEU A 57 1.67 -21.87 6.15
N ILE A 58 0.76 -21.30 6.94
CA ILE A 58 1.10 -20.34 8.00
C ILE A 58 1.95 -21.06 9.07
N PHE A 59 1.43 -22.12 9.69
CA PHE A 59 2.11 -22.80 10.80
C PHE A 59 3.42 -23.49 10.38
N LYS A 60 3.57 -23.90 9.11
CA LYS A 60 4.83 -24.47 8.59
C LYS A 60 5.92 -23.41 8.38
N LYS A 61 5.57 -22.18 8.00
CA LYS A 61 6.53 -21.09 7.77
C LYS A 61 6.84 -20.23 8.99
N THR A 62 5.99 -20.19 10.01
CA THR A 62 6.19 -19.35 11.20
C THR A 62 7.45 -19.72 12.01
N LYS A 63 8.05 -20.91 11.83
CA LYS A 63 9.18 -21.39 12.63
C LYS A 63 10.56 -20.80 12.29
N VAL A 64 10.70 -19.95 11.26
CA VAL A 64 12.03 -19.44 10.84
C VAL A 64 12.00 -17.92 10.66
N LEU A 65 11.89 -17.19 11.76
CA LEU A 65 12.30 -15.78 11.79
C LEU A 65 13.73 -15.73 12.32
N GLU A 66 14.70 -15.50 11.44
CA GLU A 66 16.09 -15.30 11.86
C GLU A 66 16.19 -14.07 12.77
N LYS A 67 16.81 -14.21 13.95
CA LYS A 67 16.98 -13.11 14.92
C LYS A 67 17.57 -11.84 14.28
N LYS A 68 18.39 -11.99 13.22
CA LYS A 68 19.01 -10.91 12.47
C LYS A 68 18.02 -10.05 11.66
N THR A 69 16.89 -10.61 11.24
CA THR A 69 15.88 -9.91 10.41
C THR A 69 14.66 -9.44 11.20
N VAL A 70 14.49 -9.91 12.44
CA VAL A 70 13.39 -9.52 13.32
C VAL A 70 13.34 -8.01 13.57
N GLY A 71 14.49 -7.35 13.79
CA GLY A 71 14.53 -5.90 13.97
C GLY A 71 14.02 -5.12 12.75
N LEU A 72 14.50 -5.50 11.55
CA LEU A 72 14.05 -4.89 10.29
C LEU A 72 12.55 -5.15 10.04
N PHE A 73 12.07 -6.34 10.41
CA PHE A 73 10.65 -6.68 10.28
C PHE A 73 9.76 -5.77 11.14
N PHE A 74 10.10 -5.57 12.41
CA PHE A 74 9.33 -4.68 13.29
C PHE A 74 9.39 -3.22 12.83
N LEU A 75 10.55 -2.74 12.38
CA LEU A 75 10.67 -1.41 11.79
C LEU A 75 9.77 -1.24 10.57
N ASN A 76 9.80 -2.19 9.63
CA ASN A 76 8.94 -2.15 8.45
C ASN A 76 7.44 -2.17 8.82
N LYS A 77 7.06 -2.99 9.81
CA LYS A 77 5.68 -3.02 10.33
C LYS A 77 5.29 -1.72 11.00
N GLY A 78 6.20 -1.08 11.74
CA GLY A 78 6.01 0.24 12.33
C GLY A 78 5.73 1.30 11.25
N PHE A 79 6.61 1.41 10.24
CA PHE A 79 6.39 2.31 9.11
C PHE A 79 5.07 2.03 8.37
N SER A 80 4.76 0.75 8.14
CA SER A 80 3.51 0.36 7.48
C SER A 80 2.27 0.76 8.29
N ALA A 81 2.30 0.57 9.62
CA ALA A 81 1.21 0.94 10.51
C ALA A 81 1.03 2.47 10.56
N THR A 82 2.13 3.22 10.68
CA THR A 82 2.12 4.68 10.67
C THR A 82 1.58 5.21 9.35
N ALA A 83 2.11 4.75 8.22
CA ALA A 83 1.63 5.14 6.88
C ALA A 83 0.14 4.84 6.71
N PHE A 84 -0.34 3.70 7.21
CA PHE A 84 -1.74 3.33 7.16
C PHE A 84 -2.63 4.27 7.99
N ILE A 85 -2.23 4.63 9.22
CA ILE A 85 -2.98 5.57 10.06
C ILE A 85 -3.05 6.95 9.40
N LEU A 86 -1.91 7.45 8.91
CA LEU A 86 -1.85 8.74 8.21
C LEU A 86 -2.73 8.75 6.96
N LEU A 87 -2.75 7.66 6.19
CA LEU A 87 -3.60 7.54 5.01
C LEU A 87 -5.09 7.60 5.38
N ASN A 88 -5.51 6.87 6.40
CA ASN A 88 -6.91 6.91 6.86
C ASN A 88 -7.28 8.28 7.42
N TYR A 89 -6.34 8.94 8.09
CA TYR A 89 -6.54 10.30 8.58
C TYR A 89 -6.68 11.31 7.42
N ALA A 90 -5.90 11.15 6.35
CA ALA A 90 -6.06 11.95 5.14
C ALA A 90 -7.42 11.70 4.47
N ILE A 91 -7.89 10.44 4.43
CA ILE A 91 -9.25 10.11 3.93
C ILE A 91 -10.34 10.72 4.82
N PHE A 92 -10.12 10.76 6.14
CA PHE A 92 -11.04 11.39 7.08
C PHE A 92 -11.18 12.90 6.76
N LEU A 93 -10.07 13.63 6.63
CA LEU A 93 -10.05 15.07 6.39
C LEU A 93 -10.42 15.48 4.95
N GLY A 94 -9.94 14.74 3.94
CA GLY A 94 -10.01 15.12 2.53
C GLY A 94 -10.97 14.28 1.69
N SER A 95 -10.94 14.47 0.37
CA SER A 95 -11.70 13.64 -0.57
C SER A 95 -10.95 12.34 -0.86
N VAL A 96 -11.69 11.24 -0.98
CA VAL A 96 -11.13 9.92 -1.33
C VAL A 96 -10.38 9.97 -2.65
N SER A 97 -10.94 10.68 -3.64
CA SER A 97 -10.36 10.83 -4.97
C SER A 97 -9.01 11.53 -4.91
N LEU A 98 -8.89 12.64 -4.16
CA LEU A 98 -7.63 13.38 -4.04
C LEU A 98 -6.58 12.55 -3.29
N VAL A 99 -6.96 11.89 -2.20
CA VAL A 99 -6.04 11.05 -1.43
C VAL A 99 -5.55 9.84 -2.26
N ASN A 100 -6.44 9.20 -3.02
CA ASN A 100 -6.05 8.13 -3.93
C ASN A 100 -5.16 8.61 -5.07
N ALA A 101 -5.43 9.80 -5.61
CA ALA A 101 -4.57 10.39 -6.62
C ALA A 101 -3.16 10.64 -6.03
N LEU A 102 -3.08 11.23 -4.82
CA LEU A 102 -1.80 11.52 -4.15
C LEU A 102 -0.96 10.27 -3.88
N GLN A 103 -1.56 9.08 -3.76
CA GLN A 103 -0.78 7.84 -3.67
C GLN A 103 0.10 7.61 -4.91
N GLY A 104 -0.26 8.16 -6.08
CA GLY A 104 0.61 8.15 -7.26
C GLY A 104 1.97 8.80 -7.02
N VAL A 105 2.06 9.79 -6.12
CA VAL A 105 3.34 10.43 -5.76
C VAL A 105 4.29 9.45 -5.09
N GLN A 106 3.79 8.36 -4.48
CA GLN A 106 4.63 7.32 -3.88
C GLN A 106 5.67 6.77 -4.86
N TYR A 107 5.34 6.67 -6.15
CA TYR A 107 6.26 6.17 -7.18
C TYR A 107 7.47 7.09 -7.38
N VAL A 108 7.34 8.39 -7.11
CA VAL A 108 8.47 9.34 -7.11
C VAL A 108 9.46 8.99 -6.01
N PHE A 109 8.96 8.81 -4.79
CA PHE A 109 9.79 8.43 -3.64
C PHE A 109 10.41 7.05 -3.85
N LEU A 110 9.66 6.09 -4.40
CA LEU A 110 10.18 4.76 -4.71
C LEU A 110 11.34 4.84 -5.68
N LEU A 111 11.24 5.65 -6.74
CA LEU A 111 12.33 5.87 -7.69
C LEU A 111 13.53 6.54 -7.03
N LEU A 112 13.33 7.62 -6.28
CA LEU A 112 14.43 8.36 -5.65
C LEU A 112 15.18 7.46 -4.65
N ILE A 113 14.44 6.75 -3.81
CA ILE A 113 15.02 5.81 -2.83
C ILE A 113 15.69 4.64 -3.56
N GLY A 114 15.04 4.07 -4.57
CA GLY A 114 15.58 2.96 -5.37
C GLY A 114 16.92 3.30 -6.00
N VAL A 115 16.99 4.42 -6.72
CA VAL A 115 18.23 4.91 -7.37
C VAL A 115 19.29 5.21 -6.32
N PHE A 116 18.95 5.90 -5.23
CA PHE A 116 19.90 6.20 -4.15
C PHE A 116 20.48 4.93 -3.52
N LEU A 117 19.63 3.94 -3.20
CA LEU A 117 20.07 2.66 -2.65
C LEU A 117 20.86 1.85 -3.68
N SER A 118 20.52 1.91 -4.96
CA SER A 118 21.24 1.19 -6.01
C SER A 118 22.65 1.75 -6.24
N VAL A 119 22.85 3.07 -6.10
CA VAL A 119 24.18 3.70 -6.18
C VAL A 119 25.01 3.41 -4.92
N LYS A 120 24.39 3.50 -3.72
CA LYS A 120 25.10 3.33 -2.45
C LYS A 120 25.33 1.87 -2.05
N PHE A 121 24.42 0.97 -2.42
CA PHE A 121 24.44 -0.45 -2.10
C PHE A 121 24.15 -1.32 -3.36
N PRO A 122 25.00 -1.25 -4.39
CA PRO A 122 24.80 -1.96 -5.67
C PRO A 122 24.78 -3.50 -5.52
N GLN A 123 25.27 -4.02 -4.40
CA GLN A 123 25.24 -5.45 -4.08
C GLN A 123 23.86 -5.94 -3.59
N ILE A 124 22.99 -5.03 -3.12
CA ILE A 124 21.67 -5.36 -2.53
C ILE A 124 20.55 -5.08 -3.54
N ILE A 125 20.62 -3.94 -4.24
CA ILE A 125 19.63 -3.54 -5.24
C ILE A 125 20.38 -3.24 -6.54
N LYS A 126 20.14 -4.07 -7.55
CA LYS A 126 20.58 -3.82 -8.94
C LYS A 126 19.41 -3.19 -9.68
N GLU A 127 19.15 -1.91 -9.41
CA GLU A 127 18.19 -1.20 -10.24
C GLU A 127 18.78 -1.05 -11.64
N GLN A 128 17.96 -1.27 -12.67
CA GLN A 128 18.40 -1.06 -14.05
C GLN A 128 18.53 0.44 -14.30
N ILE A 129 19.72 1.00 -14.02
CA ILE A 129 20.11 2.39 -14.32
C ILE A 129 20.44 2.50 -15.82
N ASN A 130 19.57 1.98 -16.69
CA ASN A 130 19.66 2.28 -18.11
C ASN A 130 19.06 3.68 -18.33
N LYS A 131 19.72 4.52 -19.15
CA LYS A 131 19.30 5.91 -19.39
C LYS A 131 17.86 5.97 -19.90
N GLU A 132 17.47 5.04 -20.78
CA GLU A 132 16.11 4.92 -21.30
C GLU A 132 15.09 4.56 -20.21
N ALA A 133 15.43 3.61 -19.33
CA ALA A 133 14.55 3.20 -18.24
C ALA A 133 14.34 4.32 -17.20
N ILE A 134 15.39 5.08 -16.91
CA ILE A 134 15.28 6.26 -16.02
C ILE A 134 14.43 7.34 -16.67
N PHE A 135 14.63 7.61 -17.96
CA PHE A 135 13.82 8.59 -18.69
C PHE A 135 12.33 8.21 -18.70
N GLN A 136 12.00 6.94 -18.97
CA GLN A 136 10.62 6.45 -18.90
C GLN A 136 10.00 6.63 -17.52
N LYS A 137 10.75 6.32 -16.45
CA LYS A 137 10.25 6.47 -15.09
C LYS A 137 10.06 7.94 -14.70
N ILE A 138 10.96 8.84 -15.11
CA ILE A 138 10.81 10.29 -14.90
C ILE A 138 9.59 10.81 -15.67
N ALA A 139 9.41 10.41 -16.93
CA ALA A 139 8.24 10.78 -17.71
C ALA A 139 6.94 10.32 -17.03
N ALA A 140 6.89 9.07 -16.54
CA ALA A 140 5.74 8.56 -15.80
C ALA A 140 5.44 9.40 -14.53
N ILE A 141 6.46 9.81 -13.80
CA ILE A 141 6.32 10.70 -12.63
C ILE A 141 5.74 12.06 -13.02
N VAL A 142 6.22 12.66 -14.12
CA VAL A 142 5.68 13.92 -14.63
C VAL A 142 4.22 13.78 -15.01
N PHE A 143 3.84 12.69 -15.68
CA PHE A 143 2.44 12.39 -16.00
C PHE A 143 1.56 12.23 -14.76
N ILE A 144 2.05 11.54 -13.72
CA ILE A 144 1.35 11.42 -12.43
C ILE A 144 1.17 12.80 -11.80
N GLY A 145 2.24 13.61 -11.75
CA GLY A 145 2.20 14.97 -11.20
C GLY A 145 1.24 15.90 -11.95
N ALA A 146 1.23 15.82 -13.28
CA ALA A 146 0.29 16.57 -14.11
C ALA A 146 -1.17 16.17 -13.86
N GLY A 147 -1.44 14.86 -13.79
CA GLY A 147 -2.77 14.35 -13.45
C GLY A 147 -3.25 14.81 -12.06
N LEU A 148 -2.33 14.90 -11.11
CA LEU A 148 -2.62 15.42 -9.77
C LEU A 148 -2.94 16.90 -9.77
N ALA A 149 -2.18 17.71 -10.52
CA ALA A 149 -2.41 19.14 -10.63
C ALA A 149 -3.80 19.44 -11.23
N ILE A 150 -4.24 18.64 -12.22
CA ILE A 150 -5.58 18.75 -12.81
C ILE A 150 -6.67 18.38 -11.79
N LEU A 151 -6.46 17.34 -10.98
CA LEU A 151 -7.44 16.91 -9.97
C LEU A 151 -7.51 17.81 -8.73
N ALA A 152 -6.45 18.56 -8.45
CA ALA A 152 -6.37 19.48 -7.33
C ALA A 152 -7.01 20.85 -7.63
N TRP A 153 -7.31 21.13 -8.90
CA TRP A 153 -7.92 22.37 -9.36
C TRP A 153 -9.43 22.23 -9.58
#